data_AF-A0A0F9C1M4-F1
#
_entry.id   AF-A0A0F9C1M4-F1
#
_cell.length_a   1.000
_cell.length_b   1.000
_cell.length_c   1.000
_cell.angle_alpha   90.00
_cell.angle_beta   90.00
_cell.angle_gamma   90.00
#
_symmetry.space_group_name_H-M   'P 1'
#
loop_
_entity.id
_entity.type
_entity.pdbx_description
1 polymer ?
#
loop_
_entity_poly.entity_id
_entity_poly.type
_entity_poly.pdbx_seq_one_letter_code
_entity_poly.pdbx_strand_id
1 'polypeptide(L)'
;KGFHVCFGKPEAHHVRRGTDGALGIKPSDSFTVPVCSTAHREIHDKGEERFGQEYDINLLGEANKLWRMSPSGIHYRMEMEKVNG
;
A
#
# COMPACT_ATOMS: atom_id res chain seq x y z
N LYS A 1 14.17 11.35 11.50
CA LYS A 1 13.71 10.80 10.20
C LYS A 1 14.92 10.24 9.48
N GLY A 2 14.85 8.99 9.04
CA GLY A 2 15.90 8.39 8.22
C GLY A 2 15.88 8.97 6.80
N PHE A 3 16.97 8.78 6.08
CA PHE A 3 17.03 9.02 4.64
C PHE A 3 17.07 7.67 3.93
N HIS A 4 16.15 7.45 2.99
CA HIS A 4 16.12 6.24 2.16
C HIS A 4 16.73 6.55 0.79
N VAL A 5 17.62 5.67 0.32
CA VAL A 5 18.18 5.78 -1.05
C VAL A 5 17.25 5.06 -2.02
N CYS A 6 16.55 5.83 -2.85
CA CYS A 6 15.64 5.31 -3.88
C CYS A 6 16.44 4.71 -5.05
N PHE A 7 16.42 3.39 -5.20
CA PHE A 7 17.14 2.70 -6.27
C PHE A 7 16.43 1.41 -6.72
N GLY A 8 16.64 1.04 -7.98
CA GLY A 8 16.00 -0.12 -8.60
C GLY A 8 14.67 0.21 -9.27
N LYS A 9 14.01 -0.82 -9.82
CA LYS A 9 12.76 -0.66 -10.55
C LYS A 9 11.57 -0.47 -9.59
N PRO A 10 10.47 0.17 -10.02
CA PRO A 10 9.23 0.16 -9.26
C PRO A 10 8.67 -1.26 -9.12
N GLU A 11 8.24 -1.60 -7.92
CA GLU A 11 7.65 -2.87 -7.54
C GLU A 11 6.38 -2.63 -6.73
N ALA A 12 5.42 -3.54 -6.85
CA ALA A 12 4.19 -3.50 -6.05
C ALA A 12 4.47 -4.09 -4.66
N HIS A 13 4.25 -3.29 -3.61
CA HIS A 13 4.23 -3.77 -2.24
C HIS A 13 2.79 -3.83 -1.73
N HIS A 14 2.32 -5.03 -1.40
CA HIS A 14 1.02 -5.24 -0.76
C HIS A 14 1.13 -4.94 0.73
N VAL A 15 0.50 -3.86 1.17
CA VAL A 15 0.38 -3.50 2.59
C VAL A 15 -0.46 -4.56 3.29
N ARG A 16 0.06 -5.15 4.36
CA ARG A 16 -0.64 -6.22 5.10
C ARG A 16 -1.29 -5.71 6.37
N ARG A 17 -0.63 -4.83 7.12
CA ARG A 17 -1.14 -4.34 8.40
C ARG A 17 -2.40 -3.50 8.21
N GLY A 18 -3.47 -3.83 8.94
CA GLY A 18 -4.73 -3.09 8.91
C GLY A 18 -5.55 -3.28 7.61
N THR A 19 -5.36 -4.42 6.94
CA THR A 19 -6.04 -4.76 5.68
C THR A 19 -6.87 -6.03 5.83
N ASP A 20 -7.43 -6.50 4.72
CA ASP A 20 -8.12 -7.79 4.60
C ASP A 20 -7.16 -9.01 4.55
N GLY A 21 -5.85 -8.77 4.58
CA GLY A 21 -4.84 -9.83 4.65
C GLY A 21 -4.84 -10.57 5.99
N ALA A 22 -4.63 -11.88 5.93
CA ALA A 22 -4.43 -12.76 7.09
C ALA A 22 -3.25 -13.73 6.84
N LEU A 23 -2.95 -14.62 7.79
CA LEU A 23 -1.90 -15.61 7.62
C LEU A 23 -2.21 -16.50 6.40
N GLY A 24 -1.34 -16.49 5.40
CA GLY A 24 -1.53 -17.22 4.14
C GLY A 24 -2.51 -16.57 3.16
N ILE A 25 -3.12 -15.43 3.50
CA ILE A 25 -4.03 -14.69 2.62
C ILE A 25 -3.32 -13.43 2.11
N LYS A 26 -3.37 -13.23 0.79
CA LYS A 26 -2.84 -12.02 0.14
C LYS A 26 -3.85 -10.88 0.32
N PRO A 27 -3.44 -9.68 0.76
CA PRO A 27 -4.31 -8.50 0.76
C PRO A 27 -4.85 -8.20 -0.64
N SER A 28 -6.04 -7.59 -0.70
CA SER A 28 -6.59 -7.05 -1.94
C SER A 28 -5.58 -6.10 -2.62
N ASP A 29 -5.59 -6.06 -3.96
CA ASP A 29 -4.75 -5.14 -4.71
C ASP A 29 -5.10 -3.65 -4.43
N SER A 30 -6.25 -3.36 -3.80
CA SER A 30 -6.60 -2.04 -3.25
C SER A 30 -5.65 -1.57 -2.13
N PHE A 31 -4.87 -2.48 -1.54
CA PHE A 31 -3.91 -2.18 -0.49
C PHE A 31 -2.46 -2.20 -0.99
N THR A 32 -2.22 -1.78 -2.23
CA THR A 32 -0.90 -1.80 -2.86
C THR A 32 -0.28 -0.41 -2.96
N VAL A 33 1.03 -0.28 -2.69
CA VAL A 33 1.82 0.92 -2.98
C VAL A 33 2.99 0.59 -3.92
N PRO A 34 3.32 1.48 -4.88
CA PRO A 34 4.53 1.36 -5.66
C PRO A 34 5.74 1.80 -4.83
N VAL A 35 6.77 0.96 -4.76
CA VAL A 35 8.03 1.26 -4.07
C VAL A 35 9.20 0.88 -4.98
N CYS A 36 10.39 1.47 -4.78
CA CYS A 36 11.59 0.99 -5.46
C CYS A 36 12.07 -0.35 -4.87
N SER A 37 12.84 -1.14 -5.63
CA SER A 37 13.36 -2.44 -5.17
C SER A 37 14.09 -2.36 -3.81
N THR A 38 14.84 -1.28 -3.54
CA THR A 38 15.53 -1.10 -2.25
C THR A 38 14.54 -0.90 -1.10
N ALA A 39 13.53 -0.04 -1.26
CA ALA A 39 12.47 0.12 -0.27
C ALA A 39 11.68 -1.17 -0.07
N HIS A 40 11.38 -1.91 -1.15
CA HIS A 40 10.62 -3.17 -1.05
C HIS A 40 11.37 -4.21 -0.21
N ARG A 41 12.67 -4.39 -0.47
CA ARG A 41 13.53 -5.26 0.35
C ARG A 41 13.56 -4.80 1.80
N GLU A 42 13.75 -3.50 2.03
CA GLU A 42 13.84 -2.95 3.38
C GLU A 42 12.54 -3.15 4.18
N ILE A 43 11.37 -2.96 3.56
CA ILE A 43 10.07 -3.25 4.17
C ILE A 43 9.96 -4.74 4.54
N HIS A 44 10.41 -5.64 3.67
CA HIS A 44 10.43 -7.07 3.95
C HIS A 44 11.37 -7.43 5.12
N ASP A 45 12.53 -6.79 5.20
CA ASP A 45 13.55 -7.12 6.19
C ASP A 45 13.18 -6.61 7.60
N LYS A 46 12.64 -5.39 7.71
CA LYS A 46 12.39 -4.74 9.02
C LYS A 46 10.91 -4.58 9.39
N GLY A 47 10.01 -4.82 8.45
CA GLY A 47 8.55 -4.71 8.62
C GLY A 47 7.98 -3.32 8.29
N GLU A 48 6.71 -3.31 7.86
CA GLU A 48 5.96 -2.12 7.41
C GLU A 48 5.90 -1.01 8.46
N GLU A 49 5.62 -1.36 9.72
CA GLU A 49 5.46 -0.39 10.80
C GLU A 49 6.78 0.34 11.09
N ARG A 50 7.88 -0.41 11.19
CA ARG A 50 9.20 0.16 11.44
C ARG A 50 9.68 1.01 10.26
N PHE A 51 9.42 0.57 9.02
CA PHE A 51 9.67 1.37 7.83
C PHE A 51 8.88 2.68 7.84
N GLY A 52 7.58 2.61 8.12
CA GLY A 52 6.72 3.78 8.21
C GLY A 52 7.17 4.77 9.28
N GLN A 53 7.53 4.30 10.47
CA GLN A 53 8.02 5.15 11.56
C GLN A 53 9.36 5.81 11.23
N GLU A 54 10.29 5.08 10.60
CA GLU A 54 11.63 5.61 10.31
C GLU A 54 11.61 6.72 9.27
N TYR A 55 10.77 6.56 8.23
CA TYR A 55 10.68 7.48 7.10
C TYR A 55 9.47 8.43 7.15
N ASP A 56 8.65 8.34 8.21
CA ASP A 56 7.43 9.11 8.39
C ASP A 56 6.43 8.90 7.24
N ILE A 57 6.15 7.63 6.92
CA ILE A 57 5.28 7.19 5.83
C ILE A 57 4.14 6.35 6.39
N ASN A 58 2.89 6.73 6.08
CA ASN A 58 1.72 5.90 6.33
C ASN A 58 1.40 5.05 5.10
N LEU A 59 1.98 3.84 5.01
CA LEU A 59 1.81 2.94 3.88
C LEU A 59 0.33 2.62 3.58
N LEU A 60 -0.47 2.34 4.62
CA LEU A 60 -1.91 2.07 4.46
C LEU A 60 -2.67 3.31 3.99
N GLY A 61 -2.31 4.49 4.49
CA GLY A 61 -2.87 5.77 4.04
C GLY A 61 -2.61 6.02 2.55
N GLU A 62 -1.37 5.82 2.10
CA GLU A 62 -1.00 5.96 0.70
C GLU A 62 -1.69 4.92 -0.19
N ALA A 63 -1.75 3.65 0.23
CA ALA A 63 -2.46 2.60 -0.50
C ALA A 63 -3.93 2.98 -0.73
N ASN A 64 -4.63 3.41 0.33
CA ASN A 64 -6.03 3.82 0.25
C ASN A 64 -6.22 5.05 -0.64
N LYS A 65 -5.29 6.02 -0.62
CA LYS A 65 -5.32 7.19 -1.49
C LYS A 65 -5.17 6.79 -2.95
N LEU A 66 -4.18 5.97 -3.27
CA LEU A 66 -3.93 5.47 -4.62
C LEU A 66 -5.12 4.66 -5.14
N TRP A 67 -5.68 3.77 -4.32
CA TRP A 67 -6.88 3.00 -4.67
C TRP A 67 -8.05 3.91 -5.05
N ARG A 68 -8.37 4.90 -4.21
CA ARG A 68 -9.47 5.85 -4.45
C ARG A 68 -9.33 6.65 -5.76
N MET A 69 -8.10 6.86 -6.20
CA MET A 69 -7.75 7.57 -7.43
C MET A 69 -7.62 6.65 -8.64
N SER A 70 -7.53 5.33 -8.44
CA SER A 70 -7.43 4.36 -9.52
C SER A 70 -8.75 4.22 -10.28
N PRO A 71 -8.72 3.84 -11.58
CA PRO A 71 -9.95 3.55 -12.33
C PRO A 71 -10.86 2.55 -11.62
N SER A 72 -10.30 1.46 -11.10
CA SER A 72 -11.06 0.44 -10.37
C SER A 72 -11.72 0.97 -9.09
N GLY A 73 -11.00 1.78 -8.30
CA GLY A 73 -11.55 2.38 -7.09
C GLY A 73 -12.58 3.48 -7.36
N ILE A 74 -12.50 4.15 -8.51
CA ILE A 74 -13.55 5.08 -8.98
C ILE A 74 -14.80 4.29 -9.35
N HIS A 75 -14.67 3.26 -10.19
CA HIS A 75 -15.80 2.43 -10.60
C HIS A 75 -16.49 1.78 -9.41
N TYR A 76 -15.73 1.19 -8.48
CA TYR A 76 -16.27 0.61 -7.25
C TYR A 76 -17.14 1.58 -6.46
N ARG A 77 -16.69 2.83 -6.27
CA ARG A 77 -17.45 3.85 -5.53
C ARG A 77 -18.74 4.25 -6.27
N MET A 78 -18.66 4.45 -7.58
CA MET A 78 -19.84 4.76 -8.39
C MET A 78 -20.89 3.64 -8.31
N GLU A 79 -20.46 2.38 -8.24
CA GLU A 79 -21.35 1.24 -8.04
C GLU A 79 -21.97 1.22 -6.65
N MET A 80 -21.18 1.48 -5.59
CA MET A 80 -21.69 1.54 -4.22
C MET A 80 -22.71 2.69 -4.03
N GLU A 81 -22.50 3.84 -4.67
CA GLU A 81 -23.43 4.98 -4.62
C GLU A 81 -24.80 4.62 -5.22
N LYS A 82 -24.85 3.80 -6.27
CA LYS A 82 -26.11 3.33 -6.87
C LYS A 82 -26.88 2.35 -6.00
N VAL A 83 -26.18 1.59 -5.15
CA VAL A 83 -26.79 0.60 -4.25
C VAL A 83 -27.32 1.27 -2.98
N ASN A 84 -26.65 2.33 -2.53
CA ASN A 84 -26.93 2.98 -1.24
C ASN A 84 -27.78 4.25 -1.35
N GLY A 85 -28.08 4.72 -2.56
CA GLY A 85 -28.95 5.87 -2.85
C GLY A 85 -30.34 5.43 -3.28
#